data_AF-A0A520H5S4-F1
#
_entry.id   AF-A0A520H5S4-F1
#
_cell.length_a   1.000
_cell.length_b   1.000
_cell.length_c   1.000
_cell.angle_alpha   90.00
_cell.angle_beta   90.00
_cell.angle_gamma   90.00
#
_symmetry.space_group_name_H-M   'P 1'
#
loop_
_entity.id
_entity.type
_entity.pdbx_description
1 polymer ?
#
loop_
_entity_poly.entity_id
_entity_poly.type
_entity_poly.pdbx_seq_one_letter_code
_entity_poly.pdbx_strand_id
1 'polypeptide(L)'
;LSANANFGVDQQTCEVRAYALARRYRPLLINTVVGFIGPEYLFDGKQIIRAGLEDHCCGKLLGLPIGCDVCYTNHAEADQDDMDTLLVLLATAGLTFLIGVPGADDVMLNYQSTSFHDALFLRETLGLKRAPEFEAWLRRMRITDDTGRLAPPAAHRLLADMGRLPSLGS
;
A
#
# COMPACT_ATOMS: atom_id res chain seq x y z
N LEU A 1 19.18 2.92 13.92
CA LEU A 1 19.97 2.37 12.80
C LEU A 1 20.48 3.53 11.93
N SER A 2 19.74 4.07 10.95
CA SER A 2 20.18 5.23 10.15
C SER A 2 20.55 6.49 10.96
N ALA A 3 19.72 6.86 11.94
CA ALA A 3 19.94 8.04 12.78
C ALA A 3 20.97 7.85 13.92
N ASN A 4 21.73 6.74 13.95
CA ASN A 4 22.64 6.38 15.04
C ASN A 4 22.03 6.41 16.46
N ALA A 5 20.71 6.18 16.55
CA ALA A 5 19.93 6.29 17.78
C ALA A 5 19.23 4.98 18.19
N ASN A 6 19.73 3.82 17.73
CA ASN A 6 19.21 2.51 18.18
C ASN A 6 19.86 2.01 19.47
N PHE A 7 20.95 2.63 19.96
CA PHE A 7 21.58 2.27 21.24
C PHE A 7 21.86 0.77 21.40
N GLY A 8 22.25 0.09 20.31
CA GLY A 8 22.58 -1.33 20.30
C GLY A 8 21.40 -2.30 20.15
N VAL A 9 20.15 -1.83 20.04
CA VAL A 9 19.00 -2.69 19.75
C VAL A 9 18.80 -2.88 18.23
N ASP A 10 18.17 -4.00 17.87
CA ASP A 10 17.84 -4.35 16.49
C ASP A 10 16.72 -3.45 15.92
N GLN A 11 16.55 -3.53 14.60
CA GLN A 11 15.57 -2.73 13.86
C GLN A 11 14.13 -3.02 14.28
N GLN A 12 13.76 -4.30 14.44
CA GLN A 12 12.38 -4.66 14.78
C GLN A 12 12.00 -4.13 16.16
N THR A 13 12.90 -4.25 17.14
CA THR A 13 12.69 -3.65 18.46
C THR A 13 12.53 -2.13 18.39
N CYS A 14 13.29 -1.43 17.53
CA CYS A 14 13.12 0.01 17.31
C CYS A 14 11.75 0.34 16.71
N GLU A 15 11.30 -0.44 15.75
CA GLU A 15 10.05 -0.23 15.02
C GLU A 15 8.83 -0.43 15.96
N VAL A 16 8.83 -1.49 16.77
CA VAL A 16 7.78 -1.73 17.77
C VAL A 16 7.71 -0.61 18.82
N ARG A 17 8.84 0.04 19.15
CA ARG A 17 8.84 1.22 20.03
C ARG A 17 8.16 2.42 19.36
N ALA A 18 8.34 2.62 18.06
CA ALA A 18 7.64 3.66 17.30
C ALA A 18 6.13 3.43 17.34
N TYR A 19 5.69 2.18 17.19
CA TYR A 19 4.26 1.81 17.33
C TYR A 19 3.74 2.07 18.74
N ALA A 20 4.48 1.70 19.78
CA ALA A 20 4.09 1.98 21.17
C ALA A 20 3.95 3.49 21.43
N LEU A 21 4.83 4.32 20.85
CA LEU A 21 4.72 5.77 20.89
C LEU A 21 3.48 6.26 20.13
N ALA A 22 3.24 5.77 18.92
CA ALA A 22 2.08 6.16 18.12
C ALA A 22 0.77 5.86 18.84
N ARG A 23 0.66 4.69 19.49
CA ARG A 23 -0.54 4.26 20.24
C ARG A 23 -0.99 5.31 21.26
N ARG A 24 -0.05 6.00 21.92
CA ARG A 24 -0.36 7.08 22.88
C ARG A 24 -1.24 8.17 22.27
N TYR A 25 -1.06 8.45 20.98
CA TYR A 25 -1.73 9.55 20.28
C TYR A 25 -3.02 9.13 19.57
N ARG A 26 -3.37 7.83 19.59
CA ARG A 26 -4.58 7.27 18.94
C ARG A 26 -4.72 7.76 17.49
N PRO A 27 -3.72 7.51 16.62
CA PRO A 27 -3.71 8.02 15.27
C PRO A 27 -4.86 7.43 14.46
N LEU A 28 -5.32 8.17 13.45
CA LEU A 28 -6.26 7.62 12.45
C LEU A 28 -5.57 6.56 11.59
N LEU A 29 -4.33 6.83 11.18
CA LEU A 29 -3.51 5.97 10.33
C LEU A 29 -2.08 5.94 10.85
N ILE A 30 -1.44 4.79 10.71
CA ILE A 30 0.01 4.61 10.81
C ILE A 30 0.41 3.56 9.79
N ASN A 31 1.55 3.72 9.15
CA ASN A 31 2.10 2.69 8.30
C ASN A 31 3.59 2.55 8.52
N THR A 32 4.06 1.31 8.36
CA THR A 32 5.46 1.08 8.00
C THR A 32 5.65 1.42 6.52
N VAL A 33 6.90 1.72 6.15
CA VAL A 33 7.33 1.90 4.76
C VAL A 33 8.46 0.90 4.53
N VAL A 34 8.09 -0.33 4.18
CA VAL A 34 9.03 -1.45 4.14
C VAL A 34 9.75 -1.46 2.80
N GLY A 35 11.08 -1.59 2.80
CA GLY A 35 11.91 -1.59 1.59
C GLY A 35 12.27 -0.22 1.00
N PHE A 36 11.86 0.88 1.65
CA PHE A 36 12.07 2.25 1.16
C PHE A 36 13.51 2.77 1.24
N ILE A 37 14.29 2.30 2.22
CA ILE A 37 15.61 2.88 2.47
C ILE A 37 16.67 2.26 1.54
N GLY A 38 16.75 0.93 1.50
CA GLY A 38 17.72 0.22 0.69
C GLY A 38 18.21 -1.10 1.29
N PRO A 39 19.09 -1.80 0.56
CA PRO A 39 19.61 -3.13 0.91
C PRO A 39 20.47 -3.17 2.17
N GLU A 40 20.93 -2.02 2.66
CA GLU A 40 21.69 -1.91 3.90
C GLU A 40 20.85 -2.19 5.16
N TYR A 41 19.52 -2.16 5.03
CA TYR A 41 18.58 -2.54 6.09
C TYR A 41 17.82 -3.83 5.77
N LEU A 42 17.31 -3.95 4.54
CA LEU A 42 16.58 -5.12 4.05
C LEU A 42 17.08 -5.45 2.65
N PHE A 43 17.92 -6.48 2.55
CA PHE A 43 18.72 -6.75 1.36
C PHE A 43 17.92 -7.26 0.16
N ASP A 44 17.03 -8.23 0.41
CA ASP A 44 16.28 -8.94 -0.63
C ASP A 44 14.76 -8.92 -0.40
N GLY A 45 14.00 -9.34 -1.41
CA GLY A 45 12.55 -9.47 -1.34
C GLY A 45 12.06 -10.31 -0.16
N LYS A 46 12.81 -11.37 0.21
CA LYS A 46 12.48 -12.22 1.36
C LYS A 46 12.54 -11.47 2.68
N GLN A 47 13.56 -10.63 2.88
CA GLN A 47 13.69 -9.78 4.07
C GLN A 47 12.60 -8.71 4.10
N ILE A 48 12.28 -8.10 2.96
CA ILE A 48 11.18 -7.13 2.84
C ILE A 48 9.84 -7.77 3.20
N ILE A 49 9.52 -8.94 2.62
CA ILE A 49 8.30 -9.70 2.93
C ILE A 49 8.21 -10.00 4.43
N ARG A 50 9.32 -10.48 5.02
CA ARG A 50 9.38 -10.81 6.43
C ARG A 50 9.13 -9.59 7.31
N ALA A 51 9.83 -8.49 7.07
CA ALA A 51 9.71 -7.26 7.84
C ALA A 51 8.29 -6.68 7.77
N GLY A 52 7.68 -6.64 6.58
CA GLY A 52 6.31 -6.13 6.42
C GLY A 52 5.29 -6.93 7.25
N LEU A 53 5.45 -8.25 7.32
CA LEU A 53 4.60 -9.11 8.16
C LEU A 53 4.85 -8.93 9.66
N GLU A 54 6.11 -8.77 10.07
CA GLU A 54 6.47 -8.49 11.46
C GLU A 54 5.88 -7.15 11.93
N ASP A 55 6.00 -6.12 11.11
CA ASP A 55 5.50 -4.77 11.37
C ASP A 55 3.98 -4.75 11.51
N HIS A 56 3.28 -5.31 10.53
CA HIS A 56 1.82 -5.42 10.56
C HIS A 56 1.33 -6.19 11.77
N CYS A 57 1.94 -7.34 12.09
CA CYS A 57 1.61 -8.14 13.26
C CYS A 57 1.78 -7.32 14.56
N CYS A 58 2.93 -6.68 14.74
CA CYS A 58 3.23 -5.90 15.94
C CYS A 58 2.30 -4.68 16.08
N GLY A 59 2.04 -3.96 14.99
CA GLY A 59 1.12 -2.82 14.98
C GLY A 59 -0.30 -3.24 15.36
N LYS A 60 -0.80 -4.36 14.81
CA LYS A 60 -2.11 -4.92 15.18
C LYS A 60 -2.16 -5.37 16.63
N LEU A 61 -1.12 -6.05 17.14
CA LEU A 61 -1.03 -6.45 18.54
C LEU A 61 -1.08 -5.26 19.50
N LEU A 62 -0.53 -4.12 19.10
CA LEU A 62 -0.59 -2.86 19.85
C LEU A 62 -1.90 -2.08 19.66
N GLY A 63 -2.84 -2.60 18.86
CA GLY A 63 -4.16 -2.01 18.63
C GLY A 63 -4.15 -0.79 17.71
N LEU A 64 -3.17 -0.71 16.80
CA LEU A 64 -3.07 0.39 15.85
C LEU A 64 -3.84 0.10 14.55
N PRO A 65 -4.39 1.14 13.89
CA PRO A 65 -4.91 1.05 12.53
C PRO A 65 -3.75 1.02 11.50
N ILE A 66 -2.90 -0.01 11.60
CA ILE A 66 -1.67 -0.09 10.83
C ILE A 66 -1.93 -0.48 9.37
N GLY A 67 -1.33 0.27 8.45
CA GLY A 67 -1.18 -0.03 7.04
C GLY A 67 0.28 -0.29 6.68
N CYS A 68 0.55 -0.47 5.39
CA CYS A 68 1.89 -0.69 4.88
C CYS A 68 2.03 -0.02 3.52
N ASP A 69 3.09 0.74 3.34
CA ASP A 69 3.60 1.05 2.02
C ASP A 69 4.52 -0.11 1.62
N VAL A 70 4.07 -0.92 0.65
CA VAL A 70 4.77 -2.12 0.17
C VAL A 70 5.62 -1.69 -1.00
N CYS A 71 6.93 -1.62 -0.78
CA CYS A 71 7.79 -0.94 -1.72
C CYS A 71 9.21 -1.49 -1.74
N TYR A 72 9.97 -1.13 -2.76
CA TYR A 72 11.40 -1.45 -2.86
C TYR A 72 12.14 -0.36 -3.63
N THR A 73 13.44 -0.26 -3.38
CA THR A 73 14.33 0.58 -4.20
C THR A 73 15.03 -0.26 -5.27
N ASN A 74 15.32 0.34 -6.42
CA ASN A 74 15.98 -0.32 -7.56
C ASN A 74 17.35 -0.98 -7.27
N HIS A 75 17.97 -0.71 -6.12
CA HIS A 75 19.28 -1.25 -5.76
C HIS A 75 19.20 -2.32 -4.66
N ALA A 76 18.00 -2.68 -4.20
CA ALA A 76 17.75 -3.89 -3.42
C ALA A 76 17.61 -5.11 -4.33
N GLU A 77 17.90 -6.31 -3.83
CA GLU A 77 17.66 -7.57 -4.55
C GLU A 77 16.18 -7.98 -4.42
N ALA A 78 15.31 -7.14 -4.97
CA ALA A 78 13.87 -7.30 -4.94
C ALA A 78 13.25 -6.76 -6.23
N ASP A 79 12.08 -7.28 -6.58
CA ASP A 79 11.29 -6.81 -7.71
C ASP A 79 9.80 -6.69 -7.36
N GLN A 80 8.99 -6.40 -8.38
CA GLN A 80 7.55 -6.24 -8.21
C GLN A 80 6.84 -7.53 -7.81
N ASP A 81 7.36 -8.71 -8.17
CA ASP A 81 6.74 -9.99 -7.83
C ASP A 81 6.85 -10.26 -6.31
N ASP A 82 7.96 -9.81 -5.70
CA ASP A 82 8.12 -9.82 -4.24
C ASP A 82 7.09 -8.90 -3.56
N MET A 83 6.85 -7.71 -4.14
CA MET A 83 5.88 -6.75 -3.62
C MET A 83 4.45 -7.28 -3.73
N ASP A 84 4.09 -7.88 -4.86
CA ASP A 84 2.79 -8.51 -5.07
C ASP A 84 2.56 -9.67 -4.10
N THR A 85 3.61 -10.44 -3.81
CA THR A 85 3.59 -11.49 -2.78
C THR A 85 3.30 -10.90 -1.41
N LEU A 86 4.07 -9.87 -0.98
CA LEU A 86 3.85 -9.21 0.31
C LEU A 86 2.45 -8.60 0.40
N LEU A 87 2.00 -7.95 -0.67
CA LEU A 87 0.70 -7.30 -0.76
C LEU A 87 -0.44 -8.29 -0.46
N VAL A 88 -0.44 -9.46 -1.09
CA VAL A 88 -1.45 -10.50 -0.86
C VAL A 88 -1.37 -11.05 0.57
N LEU A 89 -0.16 -11.28 1.09
CA LEU A 89 0.04 -11.77 2.46
C LEU A 89 -0.48 -10.76 3.50
N LEU A 90 -0.22 -9.47 3.32
CA LEU A 90 -0.72 -8.43 4.23
C LEU A 90 -2.24 -8.27 4.13
N ALA A 91 -2.80 -8.29 2.92
CA ALA A 91 -4.23 -8.18 2.71
C ALA A 91 -4.99 -9.34 3.38
N THR A 92 -4.49 -10.57 3.22
CA THR A 92 -5.04 -11.75 3.90
C THR A 92 -4.88 -11.69 5.43
N ALA A 93 -3.81 -11.05 5.92
CA ALA A 93 -3.61 -10.76 7.35
C ALA A 93 -4.43 -9.57 7.87
N GLY A 94 -5.33 -8.97 7.07
CA GLY A 94 -6.21 -7.89 7.49
C GLY A 94 -5.53 -6.51 7.56
N LEU A 95 -4.66 -6.20 6.59
CA LEU A 95 -4.10 -4.86 6.39
C LEU A 95 -5.18 -3.78 6.39
N THR A 96 -4.94 -2.68 7.10
CA THR A 96 -5.94 -1.60 7.24
C THR A 96 -6.02 -0.75 5.97
N PHE A 97 -4.86 -0.40 5.40
CA PHE A 97 -4.73 0.36 4.17
C PHE A 97 -3.35 0.12 3.55
N LEU A 98 -3.22 0.46 2.27
CA LEU A 98 -1.99 0.43 1.48
C LEU A 98 -1.82 1.76 0.74
N ILE A 99 -0.61 2.04 0.27
CA ILE A 99 -0.28 3.23 -0.53
C ILE A 99 -0.33 2.87 -2.01
N GLY A 100 -1.10 3.63 -2.80
CA GLY A 100 -1.18 3.45 -4.25
C GLY A 100 -0.53 4.62 -4.99
N VAL A 101 0.38 4.32 -5.91
CA VAL A 101 1.10 5.26 -6.78
C VAL A 101 0.73 4.98 -8.24
N PRO A 102 0.55 6.01 -9.11
CA PRO A 102 0.27 5.79 -10.52
C PRO A 102 1.35 4.91 -11.17
N GLY A 103 0.95 3.74 -11.69
CA GLY A 103 1.87 2.82 -12.35
C GLY A 103 2.92 2.18 -11.42
N ALA A 104 2.71 2.20 -10.11
CA ALA A 104 3.65 1.67 -9.11
C ALA A 104 5.02 2.39 -9.05
N ASP A 105 5.23 3.47 -9.80
CA ASP A 105 6.50 4.19 -9.91
C ASP A 105 6.39 5.60 -9.31
N ASP A 106 7.07 5.83 -8.18
CA ASP A 106 7.21 7.18 -7.63
C ASP A 106 8.48 7.83 -8.18
N VAL A 107 8.33 8.53 -9.30
CA VAL A 107 9.44 9.22 -9.99
C VAL A 107 10.11 10.31 -9.15
N MET A 108 9.47 10.81 -8.10
CA MET A 108 10.02 11.86 -7.25
C MET A 108 10.88 11.26 -6.14
N LEU A 109 10.39 10.18 -5.52
CA LEU A 109 11.09 9.47 -4.44
C LEU A 109 12.03 8.36 -4.95
N ASN A 110 11.94 8.02 -6.24
CA ASN A 110 12.80 7.07 -6.95
C ASN A 110 12.77 5.65 -6.34
N TYR A 111 11.57 5.16 -6.07
CA TYR A 111 11.27 3.82 -5.57
C TYR A 111 9.96 3.33 -6.17
N GLN A 112 9.74 2.02 -6.11
CA GLN A 112 8.52 1.38 -6.59
C GLN A 112 7.64 0.99 -5.42
N SER A 113 6.35 1.28 -5.52
CA SER A 113 5.31 0.96 -4.52
C SER A 113 4.19 0.15 -5.18
N THR A 114 3.01 0.05 -4.56
CA THR A 114 1.84 -0.56 -5.20
C THR A 114 1.06 0.46 -6.02
N SER A 115 0.24 -0.02 -6.95
CA SER A 115 -0.55 0.77 -7.87
C SER A 115 -2.02 0.92 -7.44
N PHE A 116 -2.75 1.83 -8.10
CA PHE A 116 -4.21 1.90 -7.93
C PHE A 116 -4.92 0.62 -8.36
N HIS A 117 -4.36 -0.13 -9.32
CA HIS A 117 -4.93 -1.38 -9.80
C HIS A 117 -4.79 -2.48 -8.75
N ASP A 118 -3.71 -2.47 -7.98
CA ASP A 118 -3.41 -3.50 -6.99
C ASP A 118 -4.43 -3.47 -5.85
N ALA A 119 -4.85 -2.26 -5.46
CA ALA A 119 -5.93 -2.05 -4.50
C ALA A 119 -7.29 -2.57 -4.99
N LEU A 120 -7.51 -2.62 -6.31
CA LEU A 120 -8.73 -3.19 -6.91
C LEU A 120 -8.60 -4.70 -7.01
N PHE A 121 -7.45 -5.19 -7.49
CA PHE A 121 -7.10 -6.61 -7.54
C PHE A 121 -7.34 -7.29 -6.19
N LEU A 122 -6.78 -6.75 -5.09
CA LEU A 122 -6.98 -7.31 -3.76
C LEU A 122 -8.45 -7.37 -3.35
N ARG A 123 -9.21 -6.31 -3.64
CA ARG A 123 -10.64 -6.25 -3.28
C ARG A 123 -11.46 -7.26 -4.05
N GLU A 124 -11.20 -7.42 -5.35
CA GLU A 124 -11.88 -8.42 -6.16
C GLU A 124 -11.49 -9.84 -5.75
N THR A 125 -10.20 -10.10 -5.56
CA THR A 125 -9.67 -11.44 -5.24
C THR A 125 -10.07 -11.91 -3.84
N LEU A 126 -10.05 -11.02 -2.85
CA LEU A 126 -10.32 -11.37 -1.44
C LEU A 126 -11.73 -10.95 -0.97
N GLY A 127 -12.56 -10.39 -1.85
CA GLY A 127 -13.90 -9.91 -1.50
C GLY A 127 -13.91 -8.75 -0.51
N LEU A 128 -12.85 -7.94 -0.46
CA LEU A 128 -12.71 -6.82 0.47
C LEU A 128 -13.49 -5.58 -0.01
N LYS A 129 -13.97 -4.78 0.95
CA LYS A 129 -14.73 -3.56 0.69
C LYS A 129 -13.90 -2.30 0.92
N ARG A 130 -14.37 -1.17 0.41
CA ARG A 130 -13.80 0.14 0.76
C ARG A 130 -14.40 0.61 2.10
N ALA A 131 -13.88 1.70 2.65
CA ALA A 131 -14.59 2.42 3.71
C ALA A 131 -16.02 2.74 3.24
N PRO A 132 -17.07 2.51 4.06
CA PRO A 132 -18.47 2.65 3.64
C PRO A 132 -18.80 4.02 3.05
N GLU A 133 -18.27 5.09 3.65
CA GLU A 133 -18.47 6.46 3.22
C GLU A 133 -17.86 6.70 1.82
N PHE A 134 -16.69 6.12 1.58
CA PHE A 134 -16.01 6.20 0.28
C PHE A 134 -16.71 5.36 -0.77
N GLU A 135 -17.18 4.15 -0.42
CA GLU A 135 -17.96 3.31 -1.34
C GLU A 135 -19.27 3.99 -1.76
N ALA A 136 -19.97 4.60 -0.81
CA ALA A 136 -21.18 5.37 -1.11
C ALA A 136 -20.87 6.57 -2.02
N TRP A 137 -19.73 7.24 -1.82
CA TRP A 137 -19.30 8.34 -2.69
C TRP A 137 -18.97 7.86 -4.11
N LEU A 138 -18.21 6.77 -4.27
CA LEU A 138 -17.88 6.20 -5.58
C LEU A 138 -19.12 5.86 -6.41
N ARG A 139 -20.15 5.28 -5.76
CA ARG A 139 -21.44 5.01 -6.40
C ARG A 139 -22.16 6.28 -6.83
N ARG A 140 -22.22 7.30 -5.97
CA ARG A 140 -22.82 8.61 -6.32
C ARG A 140 -22.11 9.28 -7.49
N MET A 141 -20.79 9.13 -7.57
CA MET A 141 -19.96 9.64 -8.65
C MET A 141 -20.02 8.79 -9.93
N ARG A 142 -20.72 7.65 -9.91
CA ARG A 142 -20.79 6.68 -11.02
C ARG A 142 -19.42 6.16 -11.45
N ILE A 143 -18.50 6.05 -10.49
CA ILE A 143 -17.18 5.43 -10.68
C ILE A 143 -17.29 3.92 -10.49
N THR A 144 -18.20 3.46 -9.61
CA THR A 144 -18.51 2.05 -9.42
C THR A 144 -19.99 1.76 -9.62
N ASP A 145 -20.32 0.53 -10.00
CA ASP A 145 -21.70 0.04 -10.04
C ASP A 145 -22.23 -0.34 -8.64
N ASP A 146 -23.47 -0.86 -8.58
CA ASP A 146 -24.13 -1.27 -7.34
C ASP A 146 -23.47 -2.49 -6.67
N THR A 147 -22.66 -3.24 -7.42
CA THR A 147 -21.85 -4.36 -6.94
C THR A 147 -20.46 -3.92 -6.46
N GLY A 148 -20.11 -2.64 -6.64
CA GLY A 148 -18.83 -2.07 -6.28
C GLY A 148 -17.72 -2.29 -7.31
N ARG A 149 -18.02 -2.83 -8.50
CA ARG A 149 -17.04 -2.96 -9.58
C ARG A 149 -16.88 -1.62 -10.30
N LEU A 150 -15.71 -1.38 -10.90
CA LEU A 150 -15.51 -0.16 -11.69
C LEU A 150 -16.50 -0.09 -12.85
N ALA A 151 -17.15 1.06 -13.00
CA ALA A 151 -18.00 1.35 -14.15
C ALA A 151 -17.15 1.55 -15.41
N PRO A 152 -17.67 1.23 -16.61
CA PRO A 152 -16.96 1.48 -17.86
C PRO A 152 -16.56 2.96 -18.01
N PRO A 153 -15.40 3.28 -18.62
CA PRO A 153 -14.91 4.65 -18.75
C PRO A 153 -15.91 5.63 -19.37
N ALA A 154 -16.72 5.17 -20.33
CA ALA A 154 -17.76 5.95 -21.00
C ALA A 154 -18.90 6.42 -20.07
N ALA A 155 -19.04 5.82 -18.89
CA ALA A 155 -20.00 6.24 -17.87
C ALA A 155 -19.52 7.47 -17.08
N HIS A 156 -18.22 7.78 -17.13
CA HIS A 156 -17.64 8.89 -16.38
C HIS A 156 -17.77 10.20 -17.16
N ARG A 157 -18.47 11.20 -16.60
CA ARG A 157 -18.74 12.48 -17.26
C ARG A 157 -17.49 13.21 -17.79
N LEU A 158 -16.35 13.07 -17.12
CA LEU A 158 -15.08 13.69 -17.54
C LEU A 158 -14.41 12.98 -18.72
N LEU A 159 -14.79 11.72 -19.00
CA LEU A 159 -14.25 10.92 -20.09
C LEU A 159 -15.24 10.81 -21.27
N ALA A 160 -16.44 11.39 -21.14
CA ALA A 160 -17.49 11.33 -22.15
C ALA A 160 -17.04 11.89 -23.51
N ASP A 161 -16.14 12.87 -23.50
CA ASP A 161 -15.59 13.49 -24.70
C ASP A 161 -14.23 12.89 -25.14
N MET A 162 -13.65 11.95 -24.38
CA MET A 162 -12.37 11.32 -24.77
C MET A 162 -12.49 10.49 -26.05
N GLY A 163 -13.65 9.91 -26.33
CA GLY A 163 -13.91 9.21 -27.60
C GLY A 163 -13.94 10.15 -28.83
N ARG A 164 -13.88 11.47 -28.63
CA ARG A 164 -13.78 12.47 -29.70
C ARG A 164 -12.33 12.90 -29.97
N LEU A 165 -11.36 12.44 -29.18
CA LEU A 165 -9.94 12.73 -29.41
C LEU A 165 -9.44 11.92 -30.61
N PRO A 166 -8.92 12.57 -31.67
CA PRO A 166 -8.48 11.90 -32.90
C PRO A 166 -7.38 10.85 -32.67
N SER A 167 -6.63 10.95 -31.58
CA SER A 167 -5.49 10.08 -31.26
C SER A 167 -5.87 8.72 -30.64
N LEU A 168 -7.16 8.47 -30.35
CA LEU A 168 -7.66 7.22 -29.78
C LEU A 168 -8.52 6.42 -30.77
N GLY A 169 -8.63 6.90 -32.01
CA GLY A 169 -9.31 6.23 -33.11
C GLY A 169 -8.33 5.72 -34.17
N SER A 170 -7.68 4.59 -33.88
CA SER A 170 -7.13 3.66 -34.88
C SER A 170 -6.94 2.28 -34.25
#